data_AF-A0A0F2M638-F1
#
_entry.id   AF-A0A0F2M638-F1
#
_cell.length_a   1.000
_cell.length_b   1.000
_cell.length_c   1.000
_cell.angle_alpha   90.00
_cell.angle_beta   90.00
_cell.angle_gamma   90.00
#
_symmetry.space_group_name_H-M   'P 1'
#
loop_
_entity.id
_entity.type
_entity.pdbx_description
1 polymer ?
#
loop_
_entity_poly.entity_id
_entity_poly.type
_entity_poly.pdbx_seq_one_letter_code
_entity_poly.pdbx_strand_id
1 'polypeptide(L)'
;MTRSHGDRESKAKLPLGGRLGGTAGEGVSDSQTVIQTALAFRDFQFAIESPTGPEYCSFLKSLLPRPDPNELCVFTHGDVYPGNITVDIDPTNPTEYVVTGIIDWEESGFYPAWFEATNVLYNFKEYYDEPKGRNGLEDWWRYVPRCIAPASYPTEWAIGRLLCTWQMKLCLRLAYKLGR
;
A
#
# COMPACT_ATOMS: atom_id res chain seq x y z
N MET A 1 26.33 13.56 43.38
CA MET A 1 26.59 13.02 42.03
C MET A 1 25.24 12.78 41.36
N THR A 2 24.74 13.78 40.64
CA THR A 2 23.51 13.72 39.85
C THR A 2 23.87 13.33 38.42
N ARG A 3 23.36 12.19 37.92
CA ARG A 3 23.49 11.81 36.51
C ARG A 3 22.25 12.29 35.76
N SER A 4 22.44 13.27 34.90
CA SER A 4 21.46 13.71 33.91
C SER A 4 21.15 12.57 32.93
N HIS A 5 19.87 12.21 32.80
CA HIS A 5 19.38 11.43 31.68
C HIS A 5 19.10 12.43 30.55
N GLY A 6 19.96 12.45 29.55
CA GLY A 6 19.72 13.16 28.31
C GLY A 6 18.80 12.33 27.43
N ASP A 7 17.56 12.78 27.28
CA ASP A 7 16.64 12.33 26.25
C ASP A 7 17.29 12.52 24.87
N ARG A 8 17.55 11.42 24.15
CA ARG A 8 17.77 11.47 22.70
C ARG A 8 16.44 11.21 22.02
N GLU A 9 15.65 12.26 21.86
CA GLU A 9 14.66 12.31 20.77
C GLU A 9 15.43 12.24 19.44
N SER A 10 15.40 11.09 18.76
CA SER A 10 15.79 11.02 17.35
C SER A 10 14.70 11.69 16.51
N LYS A 11 14.82 13.01 16.35
CA LYS A 11 14.01 13.78 15.39
C LYS A 11 14.42 13.38 13.98
N ALA A 12 13.66 12.48 13.36
CA ALA A 12 13.69 12.28 11.92
C ALA A 12 13.25 13.60 11.25
N LYS A 13 14.14 14.19 10.45
CA LYS A 13 13.83 15.30 9.55
C LYS A 13 13.53 14.71 8.17
N LEU A 14 12.25 14.63 7.80
CA LEU A 14 11.88 14.53 6.39
C LEU A 14 11.97 15.94 5.77
N PRO A 15 12.50 16.10 4.54
CA PRO A 15 12.46 17.37 3.85
C PRO A 15 10.99 17.81 3.69
N LEU A 16 10.70 19.05 4.10
CA LEU A 16 9.36 19.60 4.11
C LEU A 16 8.78 19.67 2.68
N GLY A 17 7.60 19.07 2.46
CA GLY A 17 6.65 19.56 1.45
C GLY A 17 6.30 18.67 0.24
N GLY A 18 6.72 17.42 0.17
CA GLY A 18 6.34 16.54 -0.95
C GLY A 18 4.93 15.96 -0.82
N ARG A 19 4.03 16.24 -1.78
CA ARG A 19 2.78 15.47 -1.98
C ARG A 19 3.15 14.11 -2.56
N LEU A 20 2.80 13.02 -1.89
CA LEU A 20 2.90 11.65 -2.43
C LEU A 20 1.56 11.31 -3.11
N GLY A 21 1.60 10.85 -4.38
CA GLY A 21 0.43 10.35 -5.10
C GLY A 21 -0.45 11.44 -5.72
N GLY A 22 -0.24 11.72 -7.01
CA GLY A 22 -1.10 12.62 -7.78
C GLY A 22 -2.09 11.86 -8.68
N THR A 23 -3.31 12.38 -8.84
CA THR A 23 -4.35 11.83 -9.73
C THR A 23 -4.15 12.17 -11.21
N ALA A 24 -3.12 12.95 -11.55
CA ALA A 24 -2.88 13.48 -12.90
C ALA A 24 -1.75 12.78 -13.68
N GLY A 25 -1.35 11.55 -13.32
CA GLY A 25 -0.22 10.85 -13.97
C GLY A 25 1.13 11.06 -13.29
N GLU A 26 1.14 11.71 -12.13
CA GLU A 26 2.36 12.29 -11.54
C GLU A 26 3.13 11.35 -10.60
N GLY A 27 2.82 10.04 -10.59
CA GLY A 27 3.62 9.10 -9.79
C GLY A 27 3.44 9.27 -8.27
N VAL A 28 4.26 8.53 -7.55
CA VAL A 28 4.58 8.80 -6.14
C VAL A 28 5.66 9.88 -6.12
N SER A 29 5.44 10.98 -5.38
CA SER A 29 6.37 12.13 -5.36
C SER A 29 6.99 12.31 -3.97
N ASP A 30 8.28 12.00 -3.86
CA ASP A 30 9.13 12.57 -2.82
C ASP A 30 9.69 13.89 -3.36
N SER A 31 9.04 14.98 -2.97
CA SER A 31 9.49 16.39 -2.95
C SER A 31 10.19 17.02 -4.18
N GLN A 32 10.46 16.30 -5.27
CA GLN A 32 11.04 16.82 -6.53
C GLN A 32 11.10 15.81 -7.70
N THR A 33 10.89 14.50 -7.48
CA THR A 33 11.04 13.48 -8.56
C THR A 33 9.80 12.61 -8.68
N VAL A 34 9.25 12.52 -9.89
CA VAL A 34 8.09 11.70 -10.24
C VAL A 34 8.54 10.24 -10.42
N ILE A 35 8.08 9.33 -9.56
CA ILE A 35 8.32 7.90 -9.70
C ILE A 35 7.35 7.33 -10.74
N GLN A 36 7.87 6.95 -11.91
CA GLN A 36 7.07 6.45 -13.04
C GLN A 36 7.28 4.98 -13.37
N THR A 37 8.31 4.33 -12.82
CA THR A 37 8.64 2.92 -13.13
C THR A 37 8.59 2.04 -11.90
N ALA A 38 8.33 0.76 -12.11
CA ALA A 38 8.30 -0.25 -11.05
C ALA A 38 9.65 -0.43 -10.35
N LEU A 39 10.74 -0.29 -11.09
CA LEU A 39 12.08 -0.32 -10.52
C LEU A 39 12.33 0.88 -9.60
N ALA A 40 11.99 2.10 -10.06
CA ALA A 40 12.16 3.31 -9.24
C ALA A 40 11.29 3.25 -7.97
N PHE A 41 10.06 2.74 -8.07
CA PHE A 41 9.21 2.53 -6.91
C PHE A 41 9.79 1.49 -5.94
N ARG A 42 10.33 0.37 -6.45
CA ARG A 42 11.01 -0.64 -5.62
C ARG A 42 12.20 -0.05 -4.88
N ASP A 43 13.01 0.76 -5.55
CA ASP A 43 14.17 1.39 -4.92
C ASP A 43 13.75 2.39 -3.84
N PHE A 44 12.72 3.19 -4.11
CA PHE A 44 12.10 4.08 -3.12
C PHE A 44 11.54 3.31 -1.90
N GLN A 45 10.79 2.23 -2.13
CA GLN A 45 10.21 1.40 -1.06
C GLN A 45 11.27 0.92 -0.04
N PHE A 46 12.44 0.53 -0.54
CA PHE A 46 13.54 0.03 0.30
C PHE A 46 14.49 1.14 0.78
N ALA A 47 14.36 2.38 0.29
CA ALA A 47 15.06 3.54 0.81
C ALA A 47 14.39 4.11 2.08
N ILE A 48 13.10 3.83 2.29
CA ILE A 48 12.38 4.21 3.51
C ILE A 48 12.95 3.46 4.71
N GLU A 49 13.34 4.20 5.76
CA GLU A 49 13.82 3.61 7.00
C GLU A 49 12.82 2.60 7.57
N SER A 50 13.29 1.36 7.78
CA SER A 50 12.50 0.30 8.38
C SER A 50 12.91 0.08 9.84
N PRO A 51 11.96 -0.15 10.77
CA PRO A 51 12.25 -0.55 12.14
C PRO A 51 13.06 -1.85 12.26
N THR A 52 13.05 -2.68 11.21
CA THR A 52 13.83 -3.93 11.15
C THR A 52 15.30 -3.74 10.78
N GLY A 53 15.71 -2.52 10.44
CA GLY A 53 17.07 -2.18 10.05
C GLY A 53 17.44 -2.53 8.59
N PRO A 54 18.57 -1.99 8.10
CA PRO A 54 18.95 -2.06 6.69
C PRO A 54 19.29 -3.46 6.20
N GLU A 55 19.86 -4.33 7.05
CA GLU A 55 20.27 -5.67 6.60
C GLU A 55 19.10 -6.62 6.39
N TYR A 56 18.07 -6.51 7.24
CA TYR A 56 16.83 -7.26 7.03
C TYR A 56 16.11 -6.76 5.77
N CYS A 57 16.10 -5.45 5.52
CA CYS A 57 15.58 -4.88 4.29
C CYS A 57 16.34 -5.36 3.04
N SER A 58 17.68 -5.38 3.08
CA SER A 58 18.52 -5.92 2.00
C SER A 58 18.23 -7.40 1.73
N PHE A 59 18.08 -8.19 2.80
CA PHE A 59 17.67 -9.59 2.69
C PHE A 59 16.30 -9.73 2.02
N LEU A 60 15.27 -9.01 2.49
CA LEU A 60 13.94 -9.05 1.87
C LEU A 60 13.96 -8.59 0.41
N LYS A 61 14.73 -7.54 0.09
CA LYS A 61 14.92 -7.06 -1.29
C LYS A 61 15.54 -8.13 -2.17
N SER A 62 16.47 -8.93 -1.65
CA SER A 62 17.12 -10.01 -2.39
C SER A 62 16.20 -11.19 -2.73
N LEU A 63 15.08 -11.34 -2.00
CA LEU A 63 14.10 -12.40 -2.26
C LEU A 63 13.07 -12.02 -3.33
N LEU A 64 13.00 -10.74 -3.70
CA LEU A 64 12.05 -10.22 -4.68
C LEU A 64 12.60 -10.38 -6.10
N PRO A 65 11.74 -10.70 -7.09
CA PRO A 65 12.13 -10.60 -8.48
C PRO A 65 12.45 -9.13 -8.80
N ARG A 66 13.47 -8.93 -9.63
CA ARG A 66 13.79 -7.59 -10.13
C ARG A 66 12.72 -7.16 -11.13
N PRO A 67 12.02 -6.03 -10.93
CA PRO A 67 11.06 -5.53 -11.91
C PRO A 67 11.75 -5.21 -13.24
N ASP A 68 11.00 -5.27 -14.35
CA ASP A 68 11.48 -4.75 -15.63
C ASP A 68 11.71 -3.23 -15.47
N PRO A 69 12.91 -2.70 -15.78
CA PRO A 69 13.17 -1.26 -15.71
C PRO A 69 12.20 -0.40 -16.53
N ASN A 70 11.59 -0.97 -17.57
CA ASN A 70 10.61 -0.30 -18.45
C ASN A 70 9.16 -0.53 -18.02
N GLU A 71 8.91 -1.35 -16.99
CA GLU A 71 7.56 -1.51 -16.44
C GLU A 71 7.13 -0.18 -15.81
N LEU A 72 6.11 0.44 -16.40
CA LEU A 72 5.55 1.69 -15.91
C LEU A 72 4.61 1.44 -14.75
N CYS A 73 4.56 2.40 -13.84
CA CYS A 73 3.49 2.48 -12.86
C CYS A 73 2.13 2.65 -13.55
N VAL A 74 1.12 1.98 -13.02
CA VAL A 74 -0.29 2.09 -13.43
C VAL A 74 -1.07 2.87 -12.39
N PHE A 75 -2.22 3.41 -12.76
CA PHE A 75 -3.10 4.04 -11.79
C PHE A 75 -3.77 2.97 -10.92
N THR A 76 -3.41 2.91 -9.64
CA THR A 76 -3.96 1.97 -8.66
C THR A 76 -4.88 2.71 -7.70
N HIS A 77 -5.83 1.98 -7.11
CA HIS A 77 -6.74 2.52 -6.12
C HIS A 77 -6.09 2.61 -4.73
N GLY A 78 -5.26 1.63 -4.37
CA GLY A 78 -4.51 1.61 -3.10
C GLY A 78 -5.28 1.16 -1.86
N ASP A 79 -6.60 1.01 -1.96
CA ASP A 79 -7.48 0.55 -0.87
C ASP A 79 -8.72 -0.19 -1.39
N VAL A 80 -8.53 -1.19 -2.26
CA VAL A 80 -9.65 -2.01 -2.74
C VAL A 80 -10.07 -2.99 -1.64
N TYR A 81 -11.28 -2.80 -1.11
CA TYR A 81 -11.96 -3.74 -0.24
C TYR A 81 -13.49 -3.60 -0.38
N PRO A 82 -14.30 -4.55 0.13
CA PRO A 82 -15.75 -4.56 -0.07
C PRO A 82 -16.49 -3.27 0.25
N GLY A 83 -16.04 -2.50 1.26
CA GLY A 83 -16.70 -1.24 1.63
C GLY A 83 -16.47 -0.10 0.64
N ASN A 84 -15.46 -0.21 -0.23
CA ASN A 84 -15.15 0.76 -1.28
C ASN A 84 -15.73 0.36 -2.65
N ILE A 85 -16.57 -0.70 -2.69
CA ILE A 85 -17.22 -1.19 -3.91
C ILE A 85 -18.73 -0.99 -3.77
N THR A 86 -19.33 -0.26 -4.71
CA THR A 86 -20.78 -0.11 -4.77
C THR A 86 -21.37 -1.19 -5.66
N VAL A 87 -22.54 -1.72 -5.26
CA VAL A 87 -23.26 -2.75 -6.00
C VAL A 87 -24.72 -2.36 -6.16
N ASP A 88 -25.37 -2.92 -7.18
CA ASP A 88 -26.82 -2.87 -7.38
C ASP A 88 -27.34 -4.27 -7.72
N ILE A 89 -28.65 -4.48 -7.61
CA ILE A 89 -29.30 -5.74 -7.97
C ILE A 89 -29.33 -5.85 -9.50
N ASP A 90 -28.96 -7.02 -10.04
CA ASP A 90 -29.06 -7.24 -11.48
C ASP A 90 -30.53 -7.15 -11.93
N PRO A 91 -30.89 -6.23 -12.85
CA PRO A 91 -32.28 -6.04 -13.29
C PRO A 91 -32.84 -7.25 -14.05
N THR A 92 -31.97 -8.13 -14.56
CA THR A 92 -32.30 -9.36 -15.28
C THR A 92 -32.28 -10.60 -14.37
N ASN A 93 -31.56 -10.54 -13.24
CA ASN A 93 -31.51 -11.60 -12.25
C ASN A 93 -31.50 -11.04 -10.81
N PRO A 94 -32.66 -10.92 -10.13
CA PRO A 94 -32.76 -10.32 -8.80
C PRO A 94 -32.01 -11.04 -7.66
N THR A 95 -31.39 -12.19 -7.94
CA THR A 95 -30.55 -12.93 -7.00
C THR A 95 -29.06 -12.62 -7.13
N GLU A 96 -28.68 -11.84 -8.14
CA GLU A 96 -27.31 -11.45 -8.43
C GLU A 96 -27.09 -9.95 -8.22
N TYR A 97 -25.83 -9.59 -7.96
CA TYR A 97 -25.39 -8.22 -7.78
C TYR A 97 -24.41 -7.84 -8.89
N VAL A 98 -24.53 -6.62 -9.38
CA VAL A 98 -23.59 -6.02 -10.33
C VAL A 98 -22.78 -4.94 -9.64
N VAL A 99 -21.47 -4.91 -9.89
CA VAL A 99 -20.62 -3.79 -9.43
C VAL A 99 -20.99 -2.55 -10.22
N THR A 100 -21.37 -1.49 -9.51
CA THR A 100 -21.76 -0.19 -10.10
C THR A 100 -20.65 0.84 -10.03
N GLY A 101 -19.67 0.65 -9.15
CA GLY A 101 -18.60 1.61 -8.97
C GLY A 101 -17.56 1.20 -7.94
N ILE A 102 -16.46 1.93 -7.97
CA ILE A 102 -15.41 1.91 -6.95
C ILE A 102 -15.28 3.34 -6.45
N ILE A 103 -15.30 3.51 -5.13
CA ILE A 103 -15.29 4.80 -4.43
C ILE A 103 -14.08 4.89 -3.51
N ASP A 104 -13.86 6.06 -2.90
CA ASP A 104 -12.82 6.27 -1.89
C ASP A 104 -11.37 6.19 -2.46
N TRP A 105 -11.13 7.00 -3.49
CA TRP A 105 -9.85 7.05 -4.24
C TRP A 105 -8.75 7.89 -3.54
N GLU A 106 -8.89 8.21 -2.26
CA GLU A 106 -7.96 9.10 -1.56
C GLU A 106 -6.55 8.51 -1.37
N GLU A 107 -6.44 7.18 -1.40
CA GLU A 107 -5.16 6.46 -1.38
C GLU A 107 -4.67 6.06 -2.80
N SER A 108 -5.33 6.57 -3.84
CA SER A 108 -4.98 6.25 -5.23
C SER A 108 -3.70 6.94 -5.68
N GLY A 109 -3.09 6.39 -6.72
CA GLY A 109 -1.89 6.97 -7.32
C GLY A 109 -1.28 6.09 -8.38
N PHE A 110 -0.12 6.48 -8.88
CA PHE A 110 0.60 5.72 -9.90
C PHE A 110 1.65 4.83 -9.24
N TYR A 111 1.34 3.54 -9.16
CA TYR A 111 2.16 2.52 -8.52
C TYR A 111 2.33 1.31 -9.46
N PRO A 112 3.31 0.42 -9.21
CA PRO A 112 3.45 -0.78 -10.02
C PRO A 112 2.22 -1.69 -9.90
N ALA A 113 1.94 -2.51 -10.91
CA ALA A 113 0.75 -3.35 -10.91
C ALA A 113 0.68 -4.31 -9.70
N TRP A 114 1.84 -4.76 -9.20
CA TRP A 114 1.92 -5.58 -7.99
C TRP A 114 1.50 -4.86 -6.71
N PHE A 115 1.52 -3.53 -6.67
CA PHE A 115 1.18 -2.75 -5.48
C PHE A 115 -0.25 -3.05 -5.00
N GLU A 116 -1.23 -3.00 -5.91
CA GLU A 116 -2.63 -3.29 -5.60
C GLU A 116 -2.77 -4.74 -5.07
N ALA A 117 -2.09 -5.70 -5.70
CA ALA A 117 -2.08 -7.10 -5.27
C ALA A 117 -1.45 -7.30 -3.89
N THR A 118 -0.44 -6.50 -3.52
CA THR A 118 0.15 -6.54 -2.18
C THR A 118 -0.76 -5.95 -1.10
N ASN A 119 -1.69 -5.06 -1.46
CA ASN A 119 -2.52 -4.31 -0.52
C ASN A 119 -3.95 -4.85 -0.36
N VAL A 120 -4.52 -5.51 -1.37
CA VAL A 120 -5.93 -5.96 -1.39
C VAL A 120 -6.33 -6.89 -0.22
N LEU A 121 -5.36 -7.59 0.39
CA LEU A 121 -5.56 -8.44 1.58
C LEU A 121 -4.93 -7.86 2.85
N TYR A 122 -4.41 -6.63 2.81
CA TYR A 122 -3.80 -6.00 3.98
C TYR A 122 -4.84 -5.62 5.04
N ASN A 123 -6.05 -5.29 4.58
CA ASN A 123 -7.24 -5.03 5.40
C ASN A 123 -7.65 -6.21 6.31
N PHE A 124 -7.10 -7.42 6.11
CA PHE A 124 -7.26 -8.53 7.06
C PHE A 124 -6.57 -8.27 8.41
N LYS A 125 -5.47 -7.51 8.43
CA LYS A 125 -4.61 -7.35 9.62
C LYS A 125 -5.04 -6.23 10.57
N GLU A 126 -5.72 -5.22 10.06
CA GLU A 126 -5.89 -3.95 10.78
C GLU A 126 -7.01 -3.96 11.84
N TYR A 127 -7.83 -5.01 11.92
CA TYR A 127 -9.05 -5.02 12.76
C TYR A 127 -9.23 -6.33 13.55
N TYR A 128 -8.13 -6.92 14.04
CA TYR A 128 -8.18 -8.13 14.89
C TYR A 128 -8.56 -7.88 16.36
N ASP A 129 -8.79 -6.61 16.77
CA ASP A 129 -9.29 -6.30 18.11
C ASP A 129 -10.82 -6.51 18.24
N GLU A 130 -11.53 -6.80 17.13
CA GLU A 130 -12.91 -7.26 17.18
C GLU A 130 -12.99 -8.79 17.07
N PRO A 131 -13.73 -9.49 17.95
CA PRO A 131 -13.87 -10.96 17.94
C PRO A 131 -14.45 -11.54 16.65
N LYS A 132 -14.91 -10.68 15.75
CA LYS A 132 -15.40 -11.00 14.40
C LYS A 132 -14.60 -10.08 13.49
N GLY A 133 -13.62 -10.62 12.75
CA GLY A 133 -12.89 -9.82 11.77
C GLY A 133 -13.86 -8.99 10.93
N ARG A 134 -13.46 -7.77 10.53
CA ARG A 134 -14.32 -6.73 9.92
C ARG A 134 -15.63 -7.27 9.34
N ASN A 135 -16.69 -7.27 10.15
CA ASN A 135 -18.06 -7.54 9.72
C ASN A 135 -18.30 -8.87 8.93
N GLY A 136 -17.49 -9.91 9.11
CA GLY A 136 -17.68 -11.20 8.40
C GLY A 136 -17.06 -11.27 7.00
N LEU A 137 -15.97 -10.52 6.76
CA LEU A 137 -15.27 -10.46 5.46
C LEU A 137 -14.04 -11.40 5.37
N GLU A 138 -13.97 -12.44 6.20
CA GLU A 138 -12.86 -13.41 6.19
C GLU A 138 -12.71 -14.17 4.87
N ASP A 139 -13.75 -14.19 4.04
CA ASP A 139 -13.77 -14.84 2.74
C ASP A 139 -13.50 -13.89 1.58
N TRP A 140 -13.22 -12.59 1.83
CA TRP A 140 -12.98 -11.58 0.78
C TRP A 140 -11.95 -12.03 -0.27
N TRP A 141 -10.91 -12.74 0.15
CA TRP A 141 -9.86 -13.27 -0.72
C TRP A 141 -10.40 -14.15 -1.88
N ARG A 142 -11.59 -14.75 -1.72
CA ARG A 142 -12.26 -15.57 -2.74
C ARG A 142 -12.83 -14.75 -3.90
N TYR A 143 -13.13 -13.47 -3.65
CA TYR A 143 -13.81 -12.58 -4.60
C TYR A 143 -12.87 -11.54 -5.21
N VAL A 144 -11.58 -11.55 -4.84
CA VAL A 144 -10.58 -10.63 -5.40
C VAL A 144 -10.41 -10.90 -6.90
N PRO A 145 -10.56 -9.89 -7.78
CA PRO A 145 -10.35 -10.02 -9.21
C PRO A 145 -8.93 -10.48 -9.55
N ARG A 146 -8.78 -11.32 -10.58
CA ARG A 146 -7.47 -11.87 -11.01
C ARG A 146 -6.40 -10.80 -11.26
N CYS A 147 -6.79 -9.63 -11.78
CA CYS A 147 -5.86 -8.53 -12.08
C CYS A 147 -5.17 -7.94 -10.85
N ILE A 148 -5.78 -8.06 -9.67
CA ILE A 148 -5.25 -7.56 -8.40
C ILE A 148 -5.09 -8.69 -7.38
N ALA A 149 -5.19 -9.96 -7.80
CA ALA A 149 -5.07 -11.08 -6.90
C ALA A 149 -3.61 -11.28 -6.48
N PRO A 150 -3.34 -11.58 -5.19
CA PRO A 150 -2.00 -11.96 -4.72
C PRO A 150 -1.36 -13.10 -5.51
N ALA A 151 -2.17 -14.00 -6.09
CA ALA A 151 -1.69 -15.10 -6.92
C ALA A 151 -0.95 -14.63 -8.19
N SER A 152 -1.21 -13.41 -8.66
CA SER A 152 -0.51 -12.81 -9.80
C SER A 152 0.90 -12.29 -9.43
N TYR A 153 1.12 -11.99 -8.14
CA TYR A 153 2.39 -11.47 -7.60
C TYR A 153 2.70 -12.10 -6.22
N PRO A 154 2.87 -13.42 -6.14
CA PRO A 154 2.89 -14.14 -4.86
C PRO A 154 4.12 -13.80 -4.02
N THR A 155 5.28 -13.59 -4.66
CA THR A 155 6.53 -13.23 -3.97
C THR A 155 6.46 -11.80 -3.44
N GLU A 156 6.00 -10.85 -4.25
CA GLU A 156 5.78 -9.46 -3.85
C GLU A 156 4.78 -9.37 -2.71
N TRP A 157 3.68 -10.12 -2.78
CA TRP A 157 2.70 -10.20 -1.70
C TRP A 157 3.32 -10.76 -0.43
N ALA A 158 4.00 -11.91 -0.50
CA ALA A 158 4.58 -12.57 0.68
C ALA A 158 5.66 -11.70 1.35
N ILE A 159 6.60 -11.16 0.58
CA ILE A 159 7.64 -10.26 1.10
C ILE A 159 7.03 -8.95 1.58
N GLY A 160 6.03 -8.43 0.87
CA GLY A 160 5.21 -7.30 1.29
C GLY A 160 4.66 -7.52 2.69
N ARG A 161 4.14 -8.71 3.03
CA ARG A 161 3.64 -9.02 4.38
C ARG A 161 4.71 -9.02 5.46
N LEU A 162 5.95 -9.37 5.12
CA LEU A 162 7.10 -9.35 6.06
C LEU A 162 7.64 -7.92 6.26
N LEU A 163 7.71 -7.16 5.18
CA LEU A 163 8.09 -5.74 5.19
C LEU A 163 7.02 -4.89 5.89
N CYS A 164 5.75 -5.23 5.68
CA CYS A 164 4.58 -4.48 6.13
C CYS A 164 4.14 -4.88 7.55
N THR A 165 5.06 -4.70 8.50
CA THR A 165 4.69 -4.43 9.89
C THR A 165 4.61 -2.93 10.18
N TRP A 166 5.13 -2.05 9.31
CA TRP A 166 5.25 -0.61 9.65
C TRP A 166 5.13 0.42 8.50
N GLN A 167 5.45 0.06 7.25
CA GLN A 167 5.70 1.07 6.20
C GLN A 167 4.47 1.66 5.49
N MET A 168 3.34 0.95 5.40
CA MET A 168 2.15 1.48 4.69
C MET A 168 1.46 2.60 5.47
N LYS A 169 1.34 2.49 6.80
CA LYS A 169 0.83 3.60 7.61
C LYS A 169 1.73 4.83 7.53
N LEU A 170 3.03 4.68 7.27
CA LEU A 170 3.90 5.83 7.08
C LEU A 170 3.71 6.46 5.69
N CYS A 171 3.64 5.65 4.63
CA CYS A 171 3.38 6.18 3.28
C CYS A 171 2.01 6.85 3.16
N LEU A 172 0.95 6.26 3.75
CA LEU A 172 -0.43 6.78 3.70
C LEU A 172 -0.68 7.91 4.73
N ARG A 173 -0.21 7.78 5.99
CA ARG A 173 -0.39 8.86 7.00
C ARG A 173 0.48 10.10 6.74
N LEU A 174 1.61 9.97 6.03
CA LEU A 174 2.40 11.14 5.65
C LEU A 174 1.69 11.96 4.55
N ALA A 175 0.85 11.33 3.71
CA ALA A 175 -0.06 12.05 2.82
C ALA A 175 -1.18 12.78 3.60
N TYR A 176 -1.74 12.15 4.64
CA TYR A 176 -2.83 12.71 5.44
C TYR A 176 -2.41 13.84 6.41
N LYS A 177 -1.20 13.78 6.99
CA LYS A 177 -0.72 14.78 7.98
C LYS A 177 -0.28 16.13 7.41
N LEU A 178 -0.27 16.29 6.08
CA LEU A 178 0.13 17.53 5.40
C LEU A 178 -1.06 18.23 4.70
N GLY A 179 -2.29 17.74 4.90
CA GLY A 179 -3.53 18.32 4.39
C GLY A 179 -4.33 19.15 5.40
N ARG A 180 -3.75 19.53 6.55
CA ARG A 180 -4.28 20.53 7.48
C ARG A 180 -3.19 21.46 7.96
#